data_AF-A0A2J0UCN3-F1
#
_entry.id   AF-A0A2J0UCN3-F1
#
_cell.length_a   1.000
_cell.length_b   1.000
_cell.length_c   1.000
_cell.angle_alpha   90.00
_cell.angle_beta   90.00
_cell.angle_gamma   90.00
#
_symmetry.space_group_name_H-M   'P 1'
#
loop_
_entity.id
_entity.type
_entity.pdbx_description
1 polymer ?
#
loop_
_entity_poly.entity_id
_entity_poly.type
_entity_poly.pdbx_seq_one_letter_code
_entity_poly.pdbx_strand_id
1 'polypeptide(L)'
;MAVFSGEGVFVQQGAYFYLDSSGTRHNFSAAGTHTFVWELWREWIKGSRAEDLIGDQIKLMPLVSLSDIVPSPRPGGVLERWGFDLAVGATEKTARNAASYDSKAPFPIPVLTSDHVSIVRSIWRLLLSDDSAIAFDAAFVRYLVDLAVTDAIASGGADDEIISREQQLEEIATKVAGATGQDATALLRRLSDPGADDRLFAAASEPQQDVVNVLARALFLVRIASLSVARALGNDESSARSCKSWIKCWLSAIGVIPAGEFEVQDLVVDFEDAIAELDFSAGAELPSTLWLGEAAEYSARLSKVESVCAWGLPL
;
A
#
# COMPACT_ATOMS: atom_id res chain seq x y z
N MET A 1 -12.77 4.64 -2.89
CA MET A 1 -14.07 4.69 -2.18
C MET A 1 -13.93 4.27 -0.71
N ALA A 2 -13.25 3.16 -0.40
CA ALA A 2 -13.06 2.69 0.99
C ALA A 2 -12.40 3.72 1.93
N VAL A 3 -11.38 4.46 1.47
CA VAL A 3 -10.66 5.48 2.27
C VAL A 3 -11.60 6.51 2.91
N PHE A 4 -12.63 6.96 2.18
CA PHE A 4 -13.52 8.03 2.63
C PHE A 4 -14.77 7.52 3.37
N SER A 5 -15.04 6.21 3.31
CA SER A 5 -16.16 5.62 4.05
C SER A 5 -15.94 5.70 5.56
N GLY A 6 -14.68 5.54 6.02
CA GLY A 6 -14.29 5.78 7.42
C GLY A 6 -14.40 7.25 7.84
N GLU A 7 -14.44 8.18 6.88
CA GLU A 7 -14.57 9.62 7.11
C GLU A 7 -16.05 10.09 7.08
N GLY A 8 -16.99 9.15 6.99
CA GLY A 8 -18.42 9.45 6.89
C GLY A 8 -18.87 9.95 5.52
N VAL A 9 -18.04 9.79 4.48
CA VAL A 9 -18.38 10.19 3.11
C VAL A 9 -18.89 8.99 2.31
N PHE A 10 -20.07 9.16 1.72
CA PHE A 10 -20.70 8.19 0.85
C PHE A 10 -20.71 8.70 -0.60
N VAL A 11 -20.23 7.84 -1.50
CA VAL A 11 -20.13 8.13 -2.92
C VAL A 11 -20.79 7.01 -3.71
N GLN A 12 -21.93 7.29 -4.31
CA GLN A 12 -22.57 6.44 -5.30
C GLN A 12 -23.07 7.33 -6.44
N GLN A 13 -23.08 6.80 -7.67
CA GLN A 13 -23.65 7.53 -8.80
C GLN A 13 -25.09 7.96 -8.50
N GLY A 14 -25.34 9.27 -8.54
CA GLY A 14 -26.65 9.86 -8.24
C GLY A 14 -27.00 9.97 -6.76
N ALA A 15 -26.12 9.55 -5.85
CA ALA A 15 -26.30 9.66 -4.40
C ALA A 15 -24.97 9.97 -3.73
N TYR A 16 -24.76 11.24 -3.41
CA TYR A 16 -23.56 11.71 -2.73
C TYR A 16 -23.95 12.41 -1.44
N PHE A 17 -23.38 11.96 -0.34
CA PHE A 17 -23.60 12.60 0.95
C PHE A 17 -22.40 12.42 1.88
N TYR A 18 -22.30 13.26 2.88
CA TYR A 18 -21.43 13.03 4.03
C TYR A 18 -22.22 13.16 5.33
N LEU A 19 -21.74 12.52 6.38
CA LEU A 19 -22.22 12.71 7.75
C LEU A 19 -21.30 13.70 8.46
N ASP A 20 -21.85 14.74 9.08
CA ASP A 20 -21.06 15.61 9.95
C ASP A 20 -20.82 14.95 11.33
N SER A 21 -20.10 15.66 12.21
CA SER A 21 -19.79 15.19 13.56
C SER A 21 -21.01 14.98 14.46
N SER A 22 -22.18 15.51 14.09
CA SER A 22 -23.47 15.27 14.76
C SER A 22 -24.24 14.08 14.17
N GLY A 23 -23.69 13.45 13.13
CA GLY A 23 -24.38 12.41 12.36
C GLY A 23 -25.42 12.96 11.39
N THR A 24 -25.45 14.28 11.16
CA THR A 24 -26.40 14.90 10.22
C THR A 24 -25.92 14.66 8.79
N ARG A 25 -26.84 14.21 7.94
CA ARG A 25 -26.58 13.92 6.52
C ARG A 25 -26.65 15.19 5.68
N HIS A 26 -25.57 15.47 4.97
CA HIS A 26 -25.46 16.56 4.00
C HIS A 26 -25.38 15.99 2.59
N ASN A 27 -26.40 16.23 1.76
CA ASN A 27 -26.41 15.81 0.37
C ASN A 27 -25.79 16.88 -0.53
N PHE A 28 -25.17 16.46 -1.63
CA PHE A 28 -24.68 17.39 -2.66
C PHE A 28 -24.92 16.85 -4.06
N SER A 29 -25.17 17.76 -5.01
CA SER A 29 -25.45 17.47 -6.42
C SER A 29 -24.18 17.51 -7.26
N ALA A 30 -24.03 16.59 -8.20
CA ALA A 30 -22.71 16.06 -8.53
C ALA A 30 -22.12 16.49 -9.87
N ALA A 31 -20.83 16.81 -9.82
CA ALA A 31 -19.86 16.47 -10.86
C ALA A 31 -19.79 14.95 -11.07
N GLY A 32 -19.12 14.45 -12.12
CA GLY A 32 -18.94 13.00 -12.30
C GLY A 32 -18.26 12.35 -11.09
N THR A 33 -18.65 11.11 -10.73
CA THR A 33 -18.14 10.39 -9.54
C THR A 33 -16.62 10.41 -9.40
N HIS A 34 -15.88 10.26 -10.50
CA HIS A 34 -14.41 10.29 -10.48
C HIS A 34 -13.86 11.67 -10.17
N THR A 35 -14.43 12.72 -10.77
CA THR A 35 -14.07 14.11 -10.48
C THR A 35 -14.27 14.41 -9.00
N PHE A 36 -15.39 14.01 -8.44
CA PHE A 36 -15.66 14.22 -7.01
C PHE A 36 -14.68 13.44 -6.11
N VAL A 37 -14.42 12.16 -6.40
CA VAL A 37 -13.47 11.35 -5.64
C VAL A 37 -12.05 11.93 -5.72
N TRP A 38 -11.65 12.47 -6.87
CA TRP A 38 -10.36 13.13 -7.06
C TRP A 38 -10.26 14.45 -6.27
N GLU A 39 -11.26 15.32 -6.35
CA GLU A 39 -11.30 16.55 -5.57
C GLU A 39 -11.25 16.26 -4.07
N LEU A 40 -12.02 15.26 -3.63
CA LEU A 40 -12.01 14.81 -2.24
C LEU A 40 -10.62 14.28 -1.83
N TRP A 41 -9.95 13.52 -2.68
CA TRP A 41 -8.57 13.08 -2.45
C TRP A 41 -7.63 14.27 -2.27
N ARG A 42 -7.66 15.24 -3.18
CA ARG A 42 -6.79 16.44 -3.13
C ARG A 42 -6.98 17.27 -1.87
N GLU A 43 -8.19 17.35 -1.35
CA GLU A 43 -8.44 18.06 -0.09
C GLU A 43 -8.09 17.21 1.12
N TRP A 44 -8.38 15.90 1.09
CA TRP A 44 -8.09 14.99 2.19
C TRP A 44 -6.58 14.91 2.49
N ILE A 45 -5.72 14.79 1.46
CA ILE A 45 -4.26 14.72 1.63
C ILE A 45 -3.63 15.99 2.23
N LYS A 46 -4.36 17.11 2.27
CA LYS A 46 -3.92 18.36 2.92
C LYS A 46 -4.32 18.43 4.39
N GLY A 47 -5.26 17.60 4.82
CA GLY A 47 -5.83 17.62 6.17
C GLY A 47 -4.99 16.84 7.16
N SER A 48 -5.08 17.21 8.44
CA SER A 48 -4.40 16.51 9.54
C SER A 48 -4.80 15.03 9.63
N ARG A 49 -6.02 14.65 9.24
CA ARG A 49 -6.45 13.24 9.27
C ARG A 49 -5.60 12.34 8.36
N ALA A 50 -5.17 12.84 7.20
CA ALA A 50 -4.27 12.10 6.31
C ALA A 50 -2.87 12.02 6.91
N GLU A 51 -2.39 13.13 7.49
CA GLU A 51 -1.10 13.19 8.21
C GLU A 51 -1.07 12.21 9.39
N ASP A 52 -2.12 12.18 10.23
CA ASP A 52 -2.26 11.24 11.35
C ASP A 52 -2.34 9.80 10.85
N LEU A 53 -3.14 9.52 9.80
CA LEU A 53 -3.29 8.16 9.29
C LEU A 53 -1.97 7.61 8.77
N ILE A 54 -1.26 8.39 7.95
CA ILE A 54 0.00 7.96 7.32
C ILE A 54 1.13 7.98 8.35
N GLY A 55 1.22 9.06 9.12
CA GLY A 55 2.26 9.27 10.14
C GLY A 55 2.22 8.21 11.24
N ASP A 56 1.05 7.91 11.79
CA ASP A 56 0.94 7.05 12.97
C ASP A 56 0.77 5.56 12.63
N GLN A 57 0.20 5.24 11.46
CA GLN A 57 -0.09 3.85 11.10
C GLN A 57 0.96 3.20 10.21
N ILE A 58 1.74 3.96 9.44
CA ILE A 58 2.91 3.41 8.75
C ILE A 58 4.02 3.25 9.78
N LYS A 59 4.51 2.02 9.94
CA LYS A 59 5.46 1.65 10.98
C LYS A 59 6.73 1.03 10.42
N LEU A 60 7.87 1.45 10.97
CA LEU A 60 9.14 0.76 10.77
C LEU A 60 9.24 -0.48 11.67
N MET A 61 8.69 -0.35 12.88
CA MET A 61 8.65 -1.34 13.96
C MET A 61 7.35 -1.16 14.75
N PRO A 62 6.86 -2.14 15.53
CA PRO A 62 5.57 -2.05 16.24
C PRO A 62 5.32 -0.74 17.02
N LEU A 63 6.38 -0.14 17.58
CA LEU A 63 6.35 1.07 18.39
C LEU A 63 7.05 2.29 17.75
N VAL A 64 7.47 2.19 16.48
CA VAL A 64 8.10 3.29 15.75
C VAL A 64 7.35 3.54 14.45
N SER A 65 6.65 4.65 14.44
CA SER A 65 5.84 5.13 13.33
C SER A 65 6.65 6.06 12.41
N LEU A 66 6.07 6.38 11.26
CA LEU A 66 6.70 7.32 10.32
C LEU A 66 6.84 8.71 10.94
N SER A 67 5.88 9.16 11.74
CA SER A 67 5.92 10.48 12.39
C SER A 67 7.04 10.61 13.43
N ASP A 68 7.49 9.51 14.03
CA ASP A 68 8.65 9.47 14.92
C ASP A 68 9.97 9.72 14.18
N ILE A 69 10.04 9.31 12.91
CA ILE A 69 11.25 9.34 12.08
C ILE A 69 11.32 10.61 11.22
N VAL A 70 10.22 10.94 10.56
CA VAL A 70 10.10 12.10 9.66
C VAL A 70 9.07 13.06 10.26
N PRO A 71 9.48 14.08 11.04
CA PRO A 71 8.56 15.00 11.69
C PRO A 71 7.86 15.84 10.62
N SER A 72 6.54 15.67 10.52
CA SER A 72 5.67 16.15 9.44
C SER A 72 5.93 15.43 8.11
N PRO A 73 5.50 14.15 8.01
CA PRO A 73 5.43 13.47 6.74
C PRO A 73 4.29 14.16 5.97
N ARG A 74 4.62 15.26 5.30
CA ARG A 74 3.82 15.80 4.22
C ARG A 74 4.48 15.35 2.94
N PRO A 75 4.16 14.17 2.41
CA PRO A 75 4.54 13.80 1.06
C PRO A 75 3.70 14.63 0.08
N GLY A 76 3.52 15.94 0.27
CA GLY A 76 2.53 16.75 -0.44
C GLY A 76 2.68 16.66 -1.96
N GLY A 77 3.90 16.51 -2.47
CA GLY A 77 4.14 16.23 -3.89
C GLY A 77 4.00 14.77 -4.31
N VAL A 78 4.12 13.82 -3.37
CA VAL A 78 4.10 12.37 -3.60
C VAL A 78 2.67 11.80 -3.44
N LEU A 79 1.92 12.18 -2.39
CA LEU A 79 0.49 11.84 -2.19
C LEU A 79 -0.42 12.40 -3.28
N GLU A 80 -0.13 13.62 -3.75
CA GLU A 80 -0.82 14.20 -4.91
C GLU A 80 -0.64 13.31 -6.15
N ARG A 81 0.56 12.77 -6.35
CA ARG A 81 0.88 11.89 -7.49
C ARG A 81 0.28 10.50 -7.34
N TRP A 82 0.10 9.98 -6.13
CA TRP A 82 -0.55 8.66 -5.96
C TRP A 82 -2.01 8.64 -6.37
N GLY A 83 -2.72 9.76 -6.25
CA GLY A 83 -4.08 9.89 -6.77
C GLY A 83 -4.14 10.32 -8.23
N PHE A 84 -3.02 10.48 -8.94
CA PHE A 84 -2.96 11.01 -10.30
C PHE A 84 -3.83 10.22 -11.29
N ASP A 85 -3.86 8.88 -11.18
CA ASP A 85 -4.70 8.04 -12.04
C ASP A 85 -6.20 8.27 -11.81
N LEU A 86 -6.61 8.71 -10.61
CA LEU A 86 -7.99 9.12 -10.34
C LEU A 86 -8.33 10.43 -11.07
N ALA A 87 -7.36 11.31 -11.25
CA ALA A 87 -7.50 12.59 -11.95
C ALA A 87 -7.62 12.40 -13.47
N VAL A 88 -6.70 11.62 -14.05
CA VAL A 88 -6.63 11.40 -15.51
C VAL A 88 -7.67 10.37 -15.97
N GLY A 89 -8.08 9.44 -15.09
CA GLY A 89 -9.18 8.51 -15.39
C GLY A 89 -10.51 9.19 -15.74
N ALA A 90 -10.68 10.48 -15.44
CA ALA A 90 -11.81 11.28 -15.89
C ALA A 90 -11.83 11.50 -17.43
N THR A 91 -10.67 11.53 -18.08
CA THR A 91 -10.53 11.72 -19.53
C THR A 91 -10.51 10.41 -20.32
N GLU A 92 -10.31 9.26 -19.66
CA GLU A 92 -10.15 7.94 -20.30
C GLU A 92 -11.34 6.99 -20.10
N LYS A 93 -12.56 7.55 -19.96
CA LYS A 93 -13.80 6.77 -19.75
C LYS A 93 -13.95 5.60 -20.73
N THR A 94 -13.59 5.79 -21.99
CA THR A 94 -13.73 4.78 -23.06
C THR A 94 -12.75 3.62 -22.91
N ALA A 95 -11.46 3.90 -22.68
CA ALA A 95 -10.44 2.85 -22.52
C ALA A 95 -10.71 1.99 -21.28
N ARG A 96 -11.14 2.62 -20.17
CA ARG A 96 -11.54 1.90 -18.97
C ARG A 96 -12.78 1.04 -19.19
N ASN A 97 -13.82 1.59 -19.82
CA ASN A 97 -15.03 0.82 -20.09
C ASN A 97 -14.73 -0.37 -21.02
N ALA A 98 -13.83 -0.21 -21.99
CA ALA A 98 -13.36 -1.32 -22.81
C ALA A 98 -12.63 -2.38 -21.97
N ALA A 99 -11.71 -1.97 -21.09
CA ALA A 99 -11.00 -2.89 -20.20
C ALA A 99 -11.91 -3.60 -19.17
N SER A 100 -12.95 -2.90 -18.67
CA SER A 100 -13.85 -3.42 -17.62
C SER A 100 -15.04 -4.22 -18.14
N TYR A 101 -15.52 -3.95 -19.35
CA TYR A 101 -16.76 -4.55 -19.89
C TYR A 101 -16.56 -5.32 -21.19
N ASP A 102 -15.43 -5.15 -21.87
CA ASP A 102 -15.13 -5.81 -23.14
C ASP A 102 -13.83 -6.62 -23.01
N SER A 103 -13.89 -7.68 -22.20
CA SER A 103 -12.76 -8.61 -21.98
C SER A 103 -12.38 -9.42 -23.23
N LYS A 104 -13.09 -9.22 -24.35
CA LYS A 104 -12.70 -9.74 -25.65
C LYS A 104 -11.62 -8.83 -26.22
N ALA A 105 -10.40 -8.92 -25.71
CA ALA A 105 -9.26 -8.29 -26.34
C ALA A 105 -9.17 -8.83 -27.79
N PRO A 106 -9.39 -7.99 -28.83
CA PRO A 106 -9.23 -8.41 -30.22
C PRO A 106 -7.75 -8.53 -30.61
N PHE A 107 -6.85 -8.26 -29.66
CA PHE A 107 -5.41 -8.27 -29.80
C PHE A 107 -4.83 -9.46 -29.05
N PRO A 108 -3.75 -10.09 -29.57
CA PRO A 108 -3.01 -11.09 -28.82
C PRO A 108 -2.57 -10.51 -27.48
N ILE A 109 -2.82 -11.24 -26.40
CA ILE A 109 -2.35 -10.86 -25.06
C ILE A 109 -0.82 -10.78 -25.16
N PRO A 110 -0.21 -9.62 -24.85
CA PRO A 110 1.24 -9.50 -24.91
C PRO A 110 1.89 -10.51 -23.99
N VAL A 111 2.96 -11.15 -24.46
CA VAL A 111 3.74 -12.10 -23.67
C VAL A 111 4.31 -11.37 -22.46
N LEU A 112 4.07 -11.90 -21.26
CA LEU A 112 4.65 -11.34 -20.05
C LEU A 112 6.18 -11.48 -20.10
N THR A 113 6.90 -10.44 -19.73
CA THR A 113 8.35 -10.45 -19.62
C THR A 113 8.78 -10.83 -18.20
N SER A 114 10.06 -11.18 -18.03
CA SER A 114 10.67 -11.35 -16.71
C SER A 114 10.50 -10.12 -15.82
N ASP A 115 10.44 -8.93 -16.42
CA ASP A 115 10.28 -7.68 -15.68
C ASP A 115 8.87 -7.55 -15.09
N HIS A 116 7.83 -7.91 -15.85
CA HIS A 116 6.45 -7.94 -15.35
C HIS A 116 6.31 -8.89 -14.16
N VAL A 117 6.95 -10.04 -14.24
CA VAL A 117 7.01 -11.02 -13.15
C VAL A 117 7.69 -10.44 -11.92
N SER A 118 8.86 -9.81 -12.12
CA SER A 118 9.61 -9.19 -11.02
C SER A 118 8.74 -8.16 -10.31
N ILE A 119 7.97 -7.37 -11.04
CA ILE A 119 7.04 -6.39 -10.46
C ILE A 119 5.96 -7.07 -9.61
N VAL A 120 5.33 -8.14 -10.12
CA VAL A 120 4.32 -8.90 -9.36
C VAL A 120 4.93 -9.48 -8.08
N ARG A 121 6.12 -10.07 -8.15
CA ARG A 121 6.84 -10.58 -6.97
C ARG A 121 7.15 -9.46 -5.98
N SER A 122 7.61 -8.30 -6.45
CA SER A 122 7.91 -7.14 -5.59
C SER A 122 6.65 -6.60 -4.91
N ILE A 123 5.52 -6.50 -5.63
CA ILE A 123 4.24 -6.10 -5.04
C ILE A 123 3.83 -7.08 -3.93
N TRP A 124 3.86 -8.38 -4.21
CA TRP A 124 3.48 -9.39 -3.23
C TRP A 124 4.41 -9.41 -2.02
N ARG A 125 5.73 -9.28 -2.20
CA ARG A 125 6.69 -9.15 -1.09
C ARG A 125 6.39 -7.95 -0.20
N LEU A 126 6.01 -6.81 -0.79
CA LEU A 126 5.58 -5.64 -0.01
C LEU A 126 4.26 -5.90 0.72
N LEU A 127 3.40 -6.78 0.21
CA LEU A 127 2.11 -7.10 0.84
C LEU A 127 2.19 -8.19 1.90
N LEU A 128 3.30 -8.93 2.03
CA LEU A 128 3.48 -9.95 3.07
C LEU A 128 3.53 -9.34 4.47
N SER A 129 3.25 -10.19 5.45
CA SER A 129 3.39 -9.82 6.85
C SER A 129 4.85 -9.47 7.16
N ASP A 130 5.02 -8.53 8.06
CA ASP A 130 6.29 -8.16 8.66
C ASP A 130 6.13 -8.15 10.19
N ASP A 131 7.22 -8.22 10.94
CA ASP A 131 7.22 -8.20 12.42
C ASP A 131 6.39 -7.03 13.02
N SER A 132 6.15 -5.97 12.22
CA SER A 132 5.39 -4.78 12.59
C SER A 132 3.93 -4.77 12.09
N ALA A 133 3.70 -5.12 10.83
CA ALA A 133 2.41 -5.20 10.16
C ALA A 133 2.57 -5.82 8.76
N ILE A 134 2.74 -4.98 7.74
CA ILE A 134 2.97 -5.38 6.35
C ILE A 134 4.34 -4.83 5.94
N ALA A 135 5.13 -5.62 5.20
CA ALA A 135 6.49 -5.27 4.77
C ALA A 135 6.58 -3.93 4.03
N PHE A 136 5.51 -3.54 3.33
CA PHE A 136 5.30 -2.23 2.71
C PHE A 136 5.69 -1.09 3.65
N ASP A 137 5.27 -1.12 4.91
CA ASP A 137 5.39 0.03 5.81
C ASP A 137 6.86 0.32 6.12
N ALA A 138 7.61 -0.70 6.54
CA ALA A 138 9.03 -0.58 6.83
C ALA A 138 9.83 -0.23 5.56
N ALA A 139 9.48 -0.81 4.42
CA ALA A 139 10.11 -0.50 3.13
C ALA A 139 9.86 0.95 2.71
N PHE A 140 8.63 1.45 2.89
CA PHE A 140 8.28 2.81 2.55
C PHE A 140 8.96 3.83 3.47
N VAL A 141 9.07 3.53 4.77
CA VAL A 141 9.85 4.35 5.71
C VAL A 141 11.32 4.42 5.29
N ARG A 142 11.94 3.29 4.95
CA ARG A 142 13.32 3.26 4.45
C ARG A 142 13.49 4.12 3.21
N TYR A 143 12.60 3.99 2.24
CA TYR A 143 12.61 4.81 1.03
C TYR A 143 12.56 6.31 1.33
N LEU A 144 11.68 6.75 2.22
CA LEU A 144 11.59 8.16 2.61
C LEU A 144 12.85 8.64 3.35
N VAL A 145 13.41 7.80 4.22
CA VAL A 145 14.68 8.10 4.91
C VAL A 145 15.82 8.20 3.91
N ASP A 146 15.90 7.31 2.92
CA ASP A 146 16.96 7.33 1.91
C ASP A 146 16.90 8.59 1.04
N LEU A 147 15.70 9.03 0.66
CA LEU A 147 15.50 10.34 0.00
C LEU A 147 15.99 11.49 0.89
N ALA A 148 15.58 11.52 2.16
CA ALA A 148 15.95 12.60 3.07
C ALA A 148 17.47 12.64 3.35
N VAL A 149 18.10 11.48 3.51
CA VAL A 149 19.56 11.37 3.71
C VAL A 149 20.30 11.79 2.45
N THR A 150 19.83 11.38 1.27
CA THR A 150 20.43 11.80 -0.01
C THR A 150 20.35 13.32 -0.20
N ASP A 151 19.20 13.92 0.09
CA ASP A 151 19.01 15.38 0.02
C ASP A 151 19.89 16.12 1.03
N ALA A 152 20.02 15.59 2.26
CA ALA A 152 20.89 16.17 3.29
C ALA A 152 22.37 16.12 2.88
N ILE A 153 22.85 14.99 2.35
CA ILE A 153 24.23 14.85 1.85
C ILE A 153 24.48 15.80 0.67
N ALA A 154 23.54 15.92 -0.26
CA ALA A 154 23.64 16.82 -1.40
C ALA A 154 23.67 18.31 -0.97
N SER A 155 22.96 18.66 0.11
CA SER A 155 22.87 20.02 0.65
C SER A 155 24.01 20.39 1.60
N GLY A 156 24.66 19.39 2.22
CA GLY A 156 25.71 19.56 3.23
C GLY A 156 27.07 20.00 2.69
N GLY A 157 27.27 20.07 1.37
CA GLY A 157 28.54 20.45 0.72
C GLY A 157 28.99 21.91 0.90
N ALA A 158 28.45 22.66 1.86
CA ALA A 158 28.83 24.04 2.16
C ALA A 158 29.79 24.17 3.36
N ASP A 159 29.80 23.18 4.27
CA ASP A 159 30.77 23.07 5.36
C ASP A 159 31.62 21.81 5.09
N ASP A 160 32.94 21.90 5.22
CA ASP A 160 33.97 20.90 4.84
C ASP A 160 33.86 19.50 5.53
N GLU A 161 32.74 19.17 6.17
CA GLU A 161 32.50 17.88 6.81
C GLU A 161 31.72 16.95 5.88
N ILE A 162 32.40 15.93 5.34
CA ILE A 162 31.75 14.87 4.57
C ILE A 162 30.92 14.04 5.55
N ILE A 163 29.63 14.32 5.63
CA ILE A 163 28.70 13.50 6.40
C ILE A 163 28.37 12.24 5.57
N SER A 164 28.69 11.06 6.11
CA SER A 164 28.39 9.79 5.45
C SER A 164 26.93 9.38 5.61
N ARG A 165 26.43 8.52 4.70
CA ARG A 165 25.09 7.93 4.80
C ARG A 165 24.91 7.18 6.12
N GLU A 166 25.92 6.43 6.53
CA GLU A 166 25.92 5.67 7.78
C GLU A 166 25.77 6.59 8.99
N GLN A 167 26.50 7.70 9.02
CA GLN A 167 26.40 8.69 10.10
C GLN A 167 24.98 9.30 10.20
N GLN A 168 24.37 9.66 9.07
CA GLN A 168 23.00 10.17 9.05
C GLN A 168 21.99 9.14 9.58
N LEU A 169 22.13 7.87 9.18
CA LEU A 169 21.25 6.82 9.67
C LEU A 169 21.45 6.54 11.16
N GLU A 170 22.69 6.59 11.66
CA GLU A 170 23.02 6.47 13.08
C GLU A 170 22.40 7.61 13.92
N GLU A 171 22.47 8.85 13.42
CA GLU A 171 21.84 10.01 14.05
C GLU A 171 20.31 9.86 14.13
N ILE A 172 19.67 9.46 13.03
CA ILE A 172 18.23 9.20 12.98
C ILE A 172 17.88 8.08 13.98
N ALA A 173 18.57 6.95 13.94
CA ALA A 173 18.30 5.82 14.83
C ALA A 173 18.46 6.20 16.31
N THR A 174 19.51 6.96 16.66
CA THR A 174 19.77 7.42 18.03
C THR A 174 18.70 8.38 18.53
N LYS A 175 18.29 9.33 17.68
CA LYS A 175 17.24 10.30 18.01
C LYS A 175 15.90 9.60 18.24
N VAL A 176 15.52 8.71 17.33
CA VAL A 176 14.27 7.94 17.41
C VAL A 176 14.29 7.01 18.62
N ALA A 177 15.41 6.33 18.90
CA ALA A 177 15.60 5.52 20.10
C ALA A 177 15.39 6.34 21.37
N GLY A 178 15.96 7.54 21.46
CA GLY A 178 15.79 8.44 22.60
C GLY A 178 14.35 8.89 22.82
N ALA A 179 13.57 9.08 21.75
CA ALA A 179 12.17 9.50 21.82
C ALA A 179 11.20 8.35 22.12
N THR A 180 11.46 7.15 21.58
CA THR A 180 10.54 6.00 21.61
C THR A 180 10.93 4.94 22.65
N GLY A 181 12.14 5.00 23.20
CA GLY A 181 12.70 4.00 24.11
C GLY A 181 13.10 2.68 23.42
N GLN A 182 13.17 2.64 22.09
CA GLN A 182 13.61 1.47 21.33
C GLN A 182 15.13 1.33 21.27
N ASP A 183 15.61 0.13 20.93
CA ASP A 183 17.03 -0.12 20.75
C ASP A 183 17.57 0.52 19.45
N ALA A 184 18.58 1.39 19.60
CA ALA A 184 19.16 2.12 18.48
C ALA A 184 19.84 1.20 17.45
N THR A 185 20.44 0.09 17.90
CA THR A 185 21.08 -0.88 16.99
C THR A 185 20.03 -1.63 16.16
N ALA A 186 18.91 -2.03 16.77
CA ALA A 186 17.79 -2.64 16.06
C ALA A 186 17.17 -1.69 15.04
N LEU A 187 16.99 -0.41 15.41
CA LEU A 187 16.51 0.64 14.50
C LEU A 187 17.45 0.84 13.32
N LEU A 188 18.75 1.00 13.58
CA LEU A 188 19.76 1.19 12.54
C LEU A 188 19.80 0.01 11.58
N ARG A 189 19.74 -1.22 12.10
CA ARG A 189 19.67 -2.44 11.29
C ARG A 189 18.43 -2.44 10.40
N ARG A 190 17.29 -2.01 10.95
CA ARG A 190 16.02 -1.97 10.21
C ARG A 190 15.98 -0.88 9.14
N LEU A 191 16.63 0.26 9.38
CA LEU A 191 16.78 1.36 8.43
C LEU A 191 17.79 1.03 7.32
N SER A 192 18.85 0.29 7.66
CA SER A 192 19.93 -0.05 6.74
C SER A 192 19.66 -1.33 5.91
N ASP A 193 18.49 -1.94 6.05
CA ASP A 193 18.15 -3.17 5.35
C ASP A 193 18.10 -2.94 3.82
N PRO A 194 19.00 -3.58 3.04
CA PRO A 194 19.07 -3.40 1.59
C PRO A 194 17.91 -4.11 0.84
N GLY A 195 16.99 -4.78 1.54
CA GLY A 195 15.98 -5.65 0.96
C GLY A 195 14.75 -4.99 0.34
N ALA A 196 14.59 -3.66 0.38
CA ALA A 196 13.42 -3.00 -0.20
C ALA A 196 13.60 -2.74 -1.71
N ASP A 197 12.66 -3.23 -2.53
CA ASP A 197 12.57 -2.81 -3.94
C ASP A 197 11.94 -1.42 -4.03
N ASP A 198 12.78 -0.40 -3.94
CA ASP A 198 12.37 1.01 -3.96
C ASP A 198 11.82 1.46 -5.32
N ARG A 199 11.95 0.63 -6.37
CA ARG A 199 11.48 0.96 -7.73
C ARG A 199 9.99 1.21 -7.77
N LEU A 200 9.21 0.49 -6.96
CA LEU A 200 7.76 0.70 -6.90
C LEU A 200 7.43 2.05 -6.23
N PHE A 201 8.16 2.45 -5.19
CA PHE A 201 7.96 3.74 -4.54
C PHE A 201 8.36 4.91 -5.43
N ALA A 202 9.48 4.78 -6.15
CA ALA A 202 9.89 5.74 -7.16
C ALA A 202 8.88 5.84 -8.31
N ALA A 203 8.44 4.70 -8.87
CA ALA A 203 7.46 4.66 -9.96
C ALA A 203 6.11 5.27 -9.55
N ALA A 204 5.66 5.08 -8.31
CA ALA A 204 4.44 5.70 -7.81
C ALA A 204 4.53 7.24 -7.75
N SER A 205 5.75 7.76 -7.61
CA SER A 205 6.03 9.19 -7.49
C SER A 205 6.24 9.86 -8.86
N GLU A 206 6.19 9.11 -9.97
CA GLU A 206 6.34 9.63 -11.32
C GLU A 206 4.97 9.90 -11.98
N PRO A 207 4.83 10.91 -12.85
CA PRO A 207 3.57 11.19 -13.55
C PRO A 207 3.24 10.23 -14.71
N GLN A 208 4.16 9.34 -15.09
CA GLN A 208 4.01 8.38 -16.17
C GLN A 208 2.83 7.43 -15.91
N GLN A 209 2.22 6.93 -16.99
CA GLN A 209 1.07 6.01 -16.96
C GLN A 209 1.42 4.61 -17.46
N ASP A 210 2.71 4.26 -17.46
CA ASP A 210 3.13 2.90 -17.76
C ASP A 210 2.55 1.93 -16.70
N VAL A 211 2.40 0.66 -17.08
CA VAL A 211 1.78 -0.38 -16.24
C VAL A 211 2.37 -0.40 -14.83
N VAL A 212 3.68 -0.23 -14.71
CA VAL A 212 4.39 -0.21 -13.42
C VAL A 212 3.97 0.95 -12.54
N ASN A 213 3.90 2.16 -13.09
CA ASN A 213 3.51 3.36 -12.34
C ASN A 213 2.07 3.25 -11.83
N VAL A 214 1.15 2.76 -12.69
CA VAL A 214 -0.26 2.57 -12.32
C VAL A 214 -0.40 1.51 -11.23
N LEU A 215 0.28 0.36 -11.36
CA LEU A 215 0.26 -0.69 -10.34
C LEU A 215 0.88 -0.23 -9.02
N ALA A 216 1.98 0.52 -9.08
CA ALA A 216 2.61 1.08 -7.90
C ALA A 216 1.68 2.06 -7.17
N ARG A 217 1.05 3.01 -7.88
CA ARG A 217 0.06 3.91 -7.29
C ARG A 217 -1.16 3.16 -6.72
N ALA A 218 -1.61 2.12 -7.40
CA ALA A 218 -2.68 1.25 -6.90
C ALA A 218 -2.30 0.56 -5.58
N LEU A 219 -1.07 0.04 -5.47
CA LEU A 219 -0.55 -0.56 -4.24
C LEU A 219 -0.58 0.44 -3.07
N PHE A 220 -0.14 1.69 -3.29
CA PHE A 220 -0.23 2.75 -2.27
C PHE A 220 -1.67 3.03 -1.84
N LEU A 221 -2.60 3.15 -2.79
CA LEU A 221 -4.01 3.39 -2.50
C LEU A 221 -4.65 2.23 -1.74
N VAL A 222 -4.29 0.99 -2.08
CA VAL A 222 -4.72 -0.21 -1.35
C VAL A 222 -4.17 -0.17 0.07
N ARG A 223 -2.89 0.18 0.27
CA ARG A 223 -2.33 0.29 1.62
C ARG A 223 -3.03 1.36 2.43
N ILE A 224 -3.21 2.57 1.90
CA ILE A 224 -3.93 3.66 2.61
C ILE A 224 -5.35 3.25 2.98
N ALA A 225 -6.07 2.57 2.08
CA ALA A 225 -7.38 2.03 2.38
C ALA A 225 -7.32 0.99 3.50
N SER A 226 -6.35 0.08 3.47
CA SER A 226 -6.16 -0.93 4.52
C SER A 226 -5.82 -0.31 5.87
N LEU A 227 -4.99 0.74 5.92
CA LEU A 227 -4.66 1.48 7.14
C LEU A 227 -5.91 2.15 7.73
N SER A 228 -6.73 2.77 6.88
CA SER A 228 -8.00 3.37 7.32
C SER A 228 -8.94 2.34 7.96
N VAL A 229 -9.05 1.15 7.34
CA VAL A 229 -9.82 0.03 7.91
C VAL A 229 -9.19 -0.48 9.21
N ALA A 230 -7.88 -0.66 9.26
CA ALA A 230 -7.18 -1.12 10.45
C ALA A 230 -7.38 -0.16 11.64
N ARG A 231 -7.25 1.15 11.40
CA ARG A 231 -7.51 2.19 12.41
C ARG A 231 -8.95 2.15 12.90
N ALA A 232 -9.92 2.00 12.00
CA ALA A 232 -11.33 1.89 12.37
C ALA A 232 -11.62 0.63 13.22
N LEU A 233 -10.98 -0.50 12.89
CA LEU A 233 -11.10 -1.76 13.65
C LEU A 233 -10.36 -1.75 15.00
N GLY A 234 -9.38 -0.86 15.17
CA GLY A 234 -8.58 -0.73 16.40
C GLY A 234 -9.19 0.19 17.47
N ASN A 235 -10.03 1.15 17.10
CA ASN A 235 -10.49 2.21 18.00
C ASN A 235 -11.67 1.83 18.93
N ASP A 236 -12.47 0.81 18.60
CA ASP A 236 -13.62 0.37 19.41
C ASP A 236 -13.80 -1.16 19.33
N GLU A 237 -13.38 -1.88 20.37
CA GLU A 237 -13.49 -3.35 20.41
C GLU A 237 -14.93 -3.87 20.28
N SER A 238 -15.93 -3.12 20.75
CA SER A 238 -17.31 -3.57 20.78
C SER A 238 -17.95 -3.50 19.39
N SER A 239 -17.78 -2.38 18.69
CA SER A 239 -18.27 -2.18 17.33
C SER A 239 -17.42 -2.95 16.30
N ALA A 240 -16.11 -3.07 16.54
CA ALA A 240 -15.22 -3.77 15.63
C ALA A 240 -15.43 -5.29 15.63
N ARG A 241 -15.92 -5.90 16.72
CA ARG A 241 -16.10 -7.36 16.80
C ARG A 241 -16.97 -7.92 15.68
N SER A 242 -18.10 -7.28 15.40
CA SER A 242 -19.00 -7.70 14.32
C SER A 242 -18.36 -7.55 12.94
N CYS A 243 -17.62 -6.44 12.71
CA CYS A 243 -16.88 -6.25 11.47
C CYS A 243 -15.76 -7.27 11.29
N LYS A 244 -14.95 -7.52 12.33
CA LYS A 244 -13.89 -8.54 12.32
C LYS A 244 -14.46 -9.94 12.04
N SER A 245 -15.56 -10.30 12.70
CA SER A 245 -16.26 -11.56 12.44
C SER A 245 -16.76 -11.64 11.01
N TRP A 246 -17.33 -10.56 10.46
CA TRP A 246 -17.79 -10.53 9.08
C TRP A 246 -16.63 -10.70 8.09
N ILE A 247 -15.49 -10.02 8.30
CA ILE A 247 -14.29 -10.16 7.47
C ILE A 247 -13.78 -11.61 7.52
N LYS A 248 -13.67 -12.21 8.71
CA LYS A 248 -13.29 -13.63 8.86
C LYS A 248 -14.23 -14.56 8.11
N CYS A 249 -15.55 -14.38 8.25
CA CYS A 249 -16.52 -15.17 7.50
C CYS A 249 -16.38 -14.99 5.99
N TRP A 250 -16.16 -13.77 5.51
CA TRP A 250 -15.95 -13.50 4.09
C TRP A 250 -14.68 -14.17 3.57
N LEU A 251 -13.54 -14.01 4.25
CA LEU A 251 -12.27 -14.65 3.89
C LEU A 251 -12.38 -16.17 3.89
N SER A 252 -13.15 -16.75 4.81
CA SER A 252 -13.41 -18.19 4.83
C SER A 252 -14.28 -18.63 3.64
N ALA A 253 -15.34 -17.87 3.34
CA ALA A 253 -16.25 -18.18 2.24
C ALA A 253 -15.59 -18.16 0.85
N ILE A 254 -14.56 -17.33 0.66
CA ILE A 254 -13.76 -17.27 -0.57
C ILE A 254 -12.55 -18.23 -0.55
N GLY A 255 -12.39 -19.02 0.52
CA GLY A 255 -11.33 -20.01 0.67
C GLY A 255 -9.94 -19.39 0.78
N VAL A 256 -9.80 -18.26 1.47
CA VAL A 256 -8.49 -17.71 1.89
C VAL A 256 -8.08 -18.33 3.21
N ILE A 257 -8.99 -18.36 4.19
CA ILE A 257 -8.76 -18.96 5.51
C ILE A 257 -9.64 -20.20 5.69
N PRO A 258 -9.21 -21.22 6.43
CA PRO A 258 -10.06 -22.35 6.75
C PRO A 258 -11.25 -21.93 7.64
N ALA A 259 -12.30 -22.75 7.68
CA ALA A 259 -13.51 -22.46 8.47
C ALA A 259 -13.33 -22.62 10.00
N GLY A 260 -12.11 -22.88 10.47
CA GLY A 260 -11.77 -23.14 11.87
C GLY A 260 -10.60 -22.28 12.37
N GLU A 261 -9.93 -22.76 13.41
CA GLU A 261 -8.70 -22.13 13.90
C GLU A 261 -7.59 -22.25 12.84
N PHE A 262 -6.84 -21.16 12.67
CA PHE A 262 -5.68 -21.10 11.78
C PHE A 262 -4.67 -20.12 12.37
N GLU A 263 -3.39 -20.39 12.11
CA GLU A 263 -2.33 -19.45 12.39
C GLU A 263 -2.12 -18.56 11.15
N VAL A 264 -2.15 -17.25 11.35
CA VAL A 264 -1.90 -16.28 10.28
C VAL A 264 -0.51 -16.51 9.67
N GLN A 265 0.46 -16.94 10.49
CA GLN A 265 1.82 -17.21 10.05
C GLN A 265 1.89 -18.32 8.99
N ASP A 266 1.09 -19.38 9.13
CA ASP A 266 1.05 -20.47 8.16
C ASP A 266 0.55 -19.96 6.79
N LEU A 267 -0.46 -19.08 6.81
CA LEU A 267 -0.95 -18.45 5.59
C LEU A 267 0.12 -17.57 4.94
N VAL A 268 0.88 -16.80 5.73
CA VAL A 268 1.98 -15.96 5.22
C VAL A 268 3.05 -16.83 4.56
N VAL A 269 3.45 -17.93 5.19
CA VAL A 269 4.44 -18.89 4.65
C VAL A 269 3.95 -19.48 3.32
N ASP A 270 2.68 -19.88 3.23
CA ASP A 270 2.12 -20.37 1.95
C ASP A 270 2.22 -19.34 0.82
N PHE A 271 2.06 -18.05 1.13
CA PHE A 271 2.20 -16.97 0.15
C PHE A 271 3.68 -16.69 -0.18
N GLU A 272 4.58 -16.79 0.79
CA GLU A 272 6.03 -16.72 0.57
C GLU A 272 6.50 -17.81 -0.39
N ASP A 273 6.09 -19.05 -0.16
CA ASP A 273 6.37 -20.19 -1.02
C ASP A 273 5.81 -19.96 -2.42
N ALA A 274 4.55 -19.52 -2.54
CA ALA A 274 3.96 -19.22 -3.85
C ALA A 274 4.71 -18.11 -4.61
N ILE A 275 5.25 -17.10 -3.92
CA ILE A 275 6.06 -16.03 -4.54
C ILE A 275 7.42 -16.57 -5.00
N ALA A 276 8.04 -17.45 -4.20
CA ALA A 276 9.32 -18.06 -4.51
C ALA A 276 9.24 -19.01 -5.70
N GLU A 277 8.17 -19.82 -5.75
CA GLU A 277 7.87 -20.79 -6.81
C GLU A 277 7.30 -20.15 -8.07
N LEU A 278 7.04 -18.85 -8.04
CA LEU A 278 6.63 -18.07 -9.21
C LEU A 278 7.82 -17.90 -10.18
N ASP A 279 8.51 -18.96 -10.58
CA ASP A 279 9.67 -18.92 -11.50
C ASP A 279 9.25 -19.02 -12.96
N PHE A 280 9.42 -17.92 -13.69
CA PHE A 280 9.31 -17.91 -15.14
C PHE A 280 10.69 -17.82 -15.73
N SER A 281 11.34 -18.99 -15.80
CA SER A 281 12.57 -19.13 -16.56
C SER A 281 12.36 -18.59 -17.99
N ALA A 282 13.39 -17.88 -18.49
CA ALA A 282 13.37 -17.24 -19.79
C ALA A 282 13.07 -18.27 -20.89
N GLY A 283 11.88 -18.17 -21.51
CA GLY A 283 11.46 -19.03 -22.62
C GLY A 283 10.11 -19.72 -22.45
N ALA A 284 9.45 -19.62 -21.29
CA ALA A 284 8.06 -20.04 -21.17
C ALA A 284 7.13 -19.09 -21.95
N GLU A 285 6.26 -19.64 -22.80
CA GLU A 285 5.17 -18.89 -23.45
C GLU A 285 4.16 -18.45 -22.38
N LEU A 286 4.42 -17.33 -21.70
CA LEU A 286 3.48 -16.68 -20.80
C LEU A 286 2.34 -16.07 -21.64
N PRO A 287 1.06 -16.33 -21.33
CA PRO A 287 0.51 -16.46 -19.97
C PRO A 287 -0.13 -17.83 -19.63
N SER A 288 -0.19 -18.79 -20.55
CA SER A 288 -0.91 -20.06 -20.30
C SER A 288 -0.23 -20.94 -19.26
N THR A 289 1.10 -20.87 -19.16
CA THR A 289 1.90 -21.66 -18.23
C THR A 289 1.63 -21.35 -16.75
N LEU A 290 1.13 -20.15 -16.44
CA LEU A 290 0.65 -19.77 -15.09
C LEU A 290 -0.46 -20.69 -14.58
N TRP A 291 -1.23 -21.28 -15.50
CA TRP A 291 -2.43 -22.05 -15.19
C TRP A 291 -2.25 -23.55 -15.44
N LEU A 292 -1.00 -24.01 -15.55
CA LEU A 292 -0.64 -25.41 -15.78
C LEU A 292 0.15 -25.98 -14.60
N GLY A 293 -0.08 -27.26 -14.28
CA GLY A 293 0.66 -27.99 -13.26
C GLY A 293 0.60 -27.34 -11.87
N GLU A 294 1.71 -27.38 -11.13
CA GLU A 294 1.84 -26.81 -9.79
C GLU A 294 1.77 -25.28 -9.79
N ALA A 295 2.22 -24.62 -10.87
CA ALA A 295 2.15 -23.17 -11.03
C ALA A 295 0.70 -22.64 -11.01
N ALA A 296 -0.28 -23.47 -11.36
CA ALA A 296 -1.70 -23.11 -11.30
C ALA A 296 -2.16 -22.83 -9.86
N GLU A 297 -1.67 -23.60 -8.89
CA GLU A 297 -2.04 -23.42 -7.49
C GLU A 297 -1.41 -22.14 -6.92
N TYR A 298 -0.12 -21.92 -7.18
CA TYR A 298 0.58 -20.69 -6.77
C TYR A 298 -0.04 -19.44 -7.42
N SER A 299 -0.33 -19.50 -8.72
CA SER A 299 -0.97 -18.39 -9.44
C SER A 299 -2.39 -18.13 -8.95
N ALA A 300 -3.17 -19.18 -8.67
CA ALA A 300 -4.50 -19.04 -8.09
C ALA A 300 -4.43 -18.39 -6.70
N ARG A 301 -3.47 -18.78 -5.86
CA ARG A 301 -3.25 -18.18 -4.54
C ARG A 301 -2.88 -16.71 -4.64
N LEU A 302 -1.93 -16.36 -5.50
CA LEU A 302 -1.49 -14.98 -5.74
C LEU A 302 -2.50 -14.13 -6.54
N SER A 303 -3.58 -14.72 -7.02
CA SER A 303 -4.71 -13.96 -7.58
C SER A 303 -5.65 -13.41 -6.49
N LYS A 304 -5.60 -13.96 -5.27
CA LYS A 304 -6.43 -13.59 -4.12
C LYS A 304 -5.81 -12.45 -3.31
N VAL A 305 -5.74 -11.26 -3.88
CA VAL A 305 -5.16 -10.06 -3.21
C VAL A 305 -5.88 -9.73 -1.89
N GLU A 306 -7.16 -10.09 -1.77
CA GLU A 306 -7.93 -9.97 -0.54
C GLU A 306 -7.38 -10.76 0.64
N SER A 307 -6.50 -11.74 0.39
CA SER A 307 -5.80 -12.49 1.44
C SER A 307 -4.98 -11.60 2.35
N VAL A 308 -4.50 -10.46 1.85
CA VAL A 308 -3.78 -9.46 2.64
C VAL A 308 -4.62 -8.98 3.84
N CYS A 309 -5.95 -9.02 3.78
CA CYS A 309 -6.78 -8.70 4.94
C CYS A 309 -6.56 -9.64 6.13
N ALA A 310 -6.09 -10.87 5.92
CA ALA A 310 -5.90 -11.86 6.98
C ALA A 310 -4.74 -11.51 7.92
N TRP A 311 -3.66 -10.92 7.42
CA TRP A 311 -2.49 -10.50 8.21
C TRP A 311 -2.32 -8.97 8.28
N GLY A 312 -2.92 -8.25 7.34
CA GLY A 312 -2.82 -6.79 7.24
C GLY A 312 -3.82 -6.02 8.09
N LEU A 313 -4.82 -6.69 8.68
CA LEU A 313 -5.84 -6.10 9.53
C LEU A 313 -5.84 -6.77 10.93
N PRO A 314 -6.21 -6.05 12.00
CA PRO A 314 -6.26 -6.60 13.34
C PRO A 314 -7.53 -7.44 13.56
N LEU A 315 -7.62 -8.64 12.95
CA LEU A 315 -8.84 -9.47 12.88
C LEU A 315 -9.10 -10.36 14.11
#